data_AF-W0BCU9-F1
#
_entry.id   AF-W0BCU9-F1
#
_cell.length_a   1.000
_cell.length_b   1.000
_cell.length_c   1.000
_cell.angle_alpha   90.00
_cell.angle_beta   90.00
_cell.angle_gamma   90.00
#
_symmetry.space_group_name_H-M   'P 1'
#
loop_
_entity.id
_entity.type
_entity.pdbx_description
1 polymer ?
#
loop_
_entity_poly.entity_id
_entity_poly.type
_entity_poly.pdbx_seq_one_letter_code
_entity_poly.pdbx_strand_id
1 'polypeptide(L)'
;MPAKKLTDRQLAELYFGLARHYDDCIKRQPPMSPQDIYNELYNGVYYTLNYSDSPLRQLEIVEQQKIYTVLNTFFYACPQYRVLPAEQQIPTFFQAGSQPRVIIHHHHHHYPRYYSSSNDVLFTWLLLNSLTPRPYYYRPYPHHGHFGPHYHAHASERKKDEGNVLALLLLIALVLLAAALAFVALYYLLSQTMDNVERFCYSEGWLQAGLNLMGMVAGGVAASLLTTALLTAPLAALALAAGIANPVGVVIFGMITLTLVGAAAGGFLTDKIQQYFIKKSNEDALDPQDPHRFALTEAEERALMEKGIDPIKVKCAIVALRAKMEDKPVPSLLNRLFSDRGQMIQDILNQVRELRSGKLKEIQVGEMHFNCRSDGFTQPVASAVPVVHEPRLYQPAPLPPQYATFVSPVPSAPLAPSLDSTPGVFPGFGGF
;
A
#
# COMPACT_ATOMS: atom_id res chain seq x y z
N MET A 1 -10.49 -13.61 25.54
CA MET A 1 -9.74 -13.24 24.32
C MET A 1 -9.24 -11.82 24.51
N PRO A 2 -8.00 -11.48 24.12
CA PRO A 2 -7.49 -10.11 24.27
C PRO A 2 -8.40 -9.13 23.51
N ALA A 3 -8.67 -7.96 24.10
CA ALA A 3 -9.48 -6.93 23.48
C ALA A 3 -8.81 -6.43 22.19
N LYS A 4 -9.56 -6.40 21.09
CA LYS A 4 -9.07 -6.01 19.77
C LYS A 4 -9.18 -4.49 19.62
N LYS A 5 -8.04 -3.83 19.37
CA LYS A 5 -7.96 -2.39 19.13
C LYS A 5 -8.15 -2.05 17.64
N LEU A 6 -8.63 -0.84 17.36
CA LEU A 6 -8.72 -0.33 15.99
C LEU A 6 -7.31 -0.09 15.45
N THR A 7 -6.97 -0.73 14.33
CA THR A 7 -5.65 -0.56 13.70
C THR A 7 -5.64 0.63 12.74
N ASP A 8 -4.46 1.21 12.51
CA ASP A 8 -4.32 2.34 11.57
C ASP A 8 -4.71 1.94 10.14
N ARG A 9 -4.45 0.69 9.74
CA ARG A 9 -4.94 0.11 8.49
C ARG A 9 -6.47 0.04 8.42
N GLN A 10 -7.13 -0.45 9.47
CA GLN A 10 -8.59 -0.49 9.51
C GLN A 10 -9.20 0.90 9.45
N LEU A 11 -8.58 1.88 10.10
CA LEU A 11 -8.97 3.29 10.02
C LEU A 11 -8.82 3.82 8.59
N ALA A 12 -7.73 3.46 7.89
CA ALA A 12 -7.52 3.84 6.50
C ALA A 12 -8.56 3.21 5.56
N GLU A 13 -8.80 1.91 5.69
CA GLU A 13 -9.82 1.19 4.92
C GLU A 13 -11.21 1.79 5.13
N LEU A 14 -11.55 2.14 6.37
CA LEU A 14 -12.78 2.86 6.70
C LEU A 14 -12.83 4.23 6.02
N TYR A 15 -11.76 5.03 6.12
CA TYR A 15 -11.68 6.35 5.49
C TYR A 15 -11.87 6.28 3.97
N PHE A 16 -11.16 5.38 3.29
CA PHE A 16 -11.29 5.21 1.84
C PHE A 16 -12.66 4.69 1.44
N GLY A 17 -13.25 3.80 2.25
CA GLY A 17 -14.63 3.34 2.07
C GLY A 17 -15.64 4.49 2.17
N LEU A 18 -15.48 5.35 3.18
CA LEU A 18 -16.30 6.56 3.36
C LEU A 18 -16.12 7.55 2.21
N ALA A 19 -14.88 7.80 1.79
CA ALA A 19 -14.57 8.68 0.66
C ALA A 19 -15.25 8.22 -0.63
N ARG A 20 -15.14 6.92 -0.94
CA ARG A 20 -15.78 6.33 -2.11
C ARG A 20 -17.31 6.40 -2.02
N HIS A 21 -17.89 6.05 -0.88
CA HIS A 21 -19.34 6.08 -0.69
C HIS A 21 -19.87 7.51 -0.77
N TYR A 22 -19.15 8.48 -0.19
CA TYR A 22 -19.46 9.90 -0.31
C TYR A 22 -19.45 10.37 -1.77
N ASP A 23 -18.39 10.05 -2.53
CA ASP A 23 -18.30 10.39 -3.95
C ASP A 23 -19.45 9.78 -4.76
N ASP A 24 -19.84 8.54 -4.46
CA ASP A 24 -20.98 7.87 -5.09
C ASP A 24 -22.29 8.60 -4.75
N CYS A 25 -22.50 9.01 -3.50
CA CYS A 25 -23.68 9.77 -3.08
C CYS A 25 -23.79 11.13 -3.78
N ILE A 26 -22.69 11.87 -3.95
CA ILE A 26 -22.69 13.17 -4.63
C ILE A 26 -23.05 13.03 -6.11
N LYS A 27 -22.62 11.94 -6.75
CA LYS A 27 -22.84 11.71 -8.19
C LYS A 27 -24.25 11.20 -8.53
N ARG A 28 -25.05 10.81 -7.54
CA ARG A 28 -26.43 10.32 -7.76
C ARG A 28 -27.35 11.41 -8.31
N GLN A 29 -28.31 10.97 -9.12
CA GLN A 29 -29.39 11.82 -9.64
C GLN A 29 -30.74 11.21 -9.19
N PRO A 30 -31.60 11.97 -8.48
CA PRO A 30 -31.43 13.37 -8.06
C PRO A 30 -30.32 13.57 -6.99
N PRO A 31 -29.74 14.78 -6.87
CA PRO A 31 -28.69 15.07 -5.89
C PRO A 31 -29.24 14.90 -4.47
N MET A 32 -28.48 14.20 -3.64
CA MET A 32 -28.85 13.94 -2.24
C MET A 32 -28.59 15.17 -1.37
N SER A 33 -29.44 15.39 -0.37
CA SER A 33 -29.19 16.44 0.63
C SER A 33 -28.00 16.03 1.53
N PRO A 34 -27.23 16.96 2.10
CA PRO A 34 -26.14 16.62 3.02
C PRO A 34 -26.58 15.73 4.19
N GLN A 35 -27.82 15.89 4.67
CA GLN A 35 -28.38 15.05 5.72
C GLN A 35 -28.61 13.61 5.27
N ASP A 36 -29.13 13.41 4.05
CA ASP A 36 -29.33 12.08 3.49
C ASP A 36 -27.99 11.38 3.27
N ILE A 37 -26.98 12.11 2.81
CA ILE A 37 -25.62 11.60 2.63
C ILE A 37 -25.05 11.14 3.98
N TYR A 38 -25.13 11.97 5.02
CA TYR A 38 -24.67 11.59 6.35
C TYR A 38 -25.38 10.33 6.88
N ASN A 39 -26.70 10.28 6.76
CA ASN A 39 -27.49 9.12 7.21
C ASN A 39 -27.12 7.85 6.44
N GLU A 40 -26.86 7.94 5.13
CA GLU A 40 -26.44 6.81 4.32
C GLU A 40 -25.05 6.29 4.75
N LEU A 41 -24.10 7.21 4.96
CA LEU A 41 -22.76 6.86 5.46
C LEU A 41 -22.84 6.26 6.87
N TYR A 42 -23.63 6.85 7.77
CA TYR A 42 -23.86 6.35 9.13
C TYR A 42 -24.44 4.92 9.11
N ASN A 43 -25.46 4.67 8.28
CA ASN A 43 -26.04 3.34 8.13
C ASN A 43 -25.02 2.34 7.57
N GLY A 44 -24.17 2.76 6.62
CA GLY A 44 -23.07 1.93 6.10
C GLY A 44 -22.06 1.54 7.19
N VAL A 45 -21.66 2.49 8.04
CA VAL A 45 -20.78 2.25 9.19
C VAL A 45 -21.46 1.33 10.21
N TYR A 46 -22.71 1.61 10.57
CA TYR A 46 -23.49 0.80 11.50
C TYR A 46 -23.65 -0.64 11.01
N TYR A 47 -23.93 -0.83 9.72
CA TYR A 47 -24.02 -2.15 9.12
C TYR A 47 -22.68 -2.88 9.21
N THR A 48 -21.58 -2.21 8.84
CA THR A 48 -20.22 -2.78 8.92
C THR A 48 -19.85 -3.14 10.35
N LEU A 49 -20.27 -2.39 11.36
CA LEU A 49 -20.02 -2.72 12.77
C LEU A 49 -20.81 -3.94 13.27
N ASN A 50 -21.98 -4.21 12.70
CA ASN A 50 -22.87 -5.29 13.14
C ASN A 50 -22.77 -6.56 12.28
N TYR A 51 -22.19 -6.47 11.08
CA TYR A 51 -22.01 -7.60 10.16
C TYR A 51 -21.12 -8.70 10.77
N SER A 52 -21.52 -9.97 10.64
CA SER A 52 -20.85 -11.11 11.28
C SER A 52 -19.39 -11.26 10.87
N ASP A 53 -19.09 -10.99 9.60
CA ASP A 53 -17.78 -11.26 9.02
C ASP A 53 -16.89 -10.00 9.01
N SER A 54 -17.39 -8.89 9.57
CA SER A 54 -16.65 -7.64 9.61
C SER A 54 -15.54 -7.68 10.66
N PRO A 55 -14.31 -7.27 10.31
CA PRO A 55 -13.22 -7.20 11.27
C PRO A 55 -13.46 -6.13 12.36
N LEU A 56 -14.36 -5.16 12.10
CA LEU A 56 -14.70 -4.07 13.01
C LEU A 56 -15.70 -4.49 14.11
N ARG A 57 -16.49 -5.54 13.89
CA ARG A 57 -17.45 -6.07 14.89
C ARG A 57 -16.75 -6.60 16.14
N GLN A 58 -15.55 -7.15 15.97
CA GLN A 58 -14.76 -7.74 17.05
C GLN A 58 -14.04 -6.70 17.92
N LEU A 59 -14.15 -5.42 17.59
CA LEU A 59 -13.56 -4.33 18.35
C LEU A 59 -14.28 -4.14 19.68
N GLU A 60 -13.54 -3.69 20.69
CA GLU A 60 -14.11 -3.29 21.97
C GLU A 60 -15.05 -2.09 21.81
N ILE A 61 -16.07 -1.97 22.67
CA ILE A 61 -17.09 -0.92 22.59
C ILE A 61 -16.45 0.49 22.53
N VAL A 62 -15.40 0.74 23.30
CA VAL A 62 -14.66 2.01 23.29
C VAL A 62 -13.97 2.27 21.94
N GLU A 63 -13.48 1.22 21.28
CA GLU A 63 -12.87 1.31 19.95
C GLU A 63 -13.92 1.50 18.85
N GLN A 64 -15.13 0.95 19.03
CA GLN A 64 -16.26 1.21 18.14
C GLN A 64 -16.70 2.68 18.19
N GLN A 65 -16.60 3.35 19.33
CA GLN A 65 -16.87 4.80 19.42
C GLN A 65 -15.88 5.64 18.59
N LYS A 66 -14.62 5.19 18.47
CA LYS A 66 -13.62 5.85 17.62
C LYS A 66 -14.01 5.78 16.14
N ILE A 67 -14.68 4.71 15.70
CA ILE A 67 -15.18 4.58 14.32
C ILE A 67 -16.21 5.67 13.99
N TYR A 68 -17.13 5.96 14.91
CA TYR A 68 -18.05 7.08 14.75
C TYR A 68 -17.33 8.43 14.78
N THR A 69 -16.28 8.55 15.58
CA THR A 69 -15.43 9.75 15.57
C THR A 69 -14.77 9.95 14.20
N VAL A 70 -14.29 8.87 13.56
CA VAL A 70 -13.75 8.91 12.19
C VAL A 70 -14.81 9.34 11.18
N LEU A 71 -16.02 8.75 11.23
CA LEU A 71 -17.14 9.14 10.37
C LEU A 71 -17.45 10.64 10.47
N ASN A 72 -17.58 11.13 11.70
CA ASN A 72 -17.95 12.53 11.95
C ASN A 72 -16.85 13.47 11.46
N THR A 73 -15.60 13.12 11.74
CA THR A 73 -14.43 13.88 11.29
C THR A 73 -14.35 13.94 9.78
N PHE A 74 -14.57 12.80 9.11
CA PHE A 74 -14.60 12.73 7.65
C PHE A 74 -15.70 13.64 7.09
N PHE A 75 -16.93 13.51 7.60
CA PHE A 75 -18.08 14.27 7.08
C PHE A 75 -17.96 15.78 7.33
N TYR A 76 -17.46 16.19 8.51
CA TYR A 76 -17.17 17.59 8.81
C TYR A 76 -16.08 18.18 7.92
N ALA A 77 -15.17 17.33 7.43
CA ALA A 77 -14.15 17.77 6.50
C ALA A 77 -14.69 17.96 5.08
N CYS A 78 -15.84 17.39 4.71
CA CYS A 78 -16.40 17.49 3.36
C CYS A 78 -16.89 18.91 3.00
N PRO A 79 -16.74 19.34 1.73
CA PRO A 79 -17.09 20.70 1.30
C PRO A 79 -18.59 21.00 1.44
N GLN A 80 -19.46 20.02 1.13
CA GLN A 80 -20.91 20.20 1.22
C GLN A 80 -21.41 20.52 2.63
N TYR A 81 -20.73 20.00 3.65
CA TYR A 81 -21.07 20.30 5.04
C TYR A 81 -20.64 21.72 5.43
N ARG A 82 -19.46 22.14 5.00
CA ARG A 82 -18.89 23.45 5.33
C ARG A 82 -19.70 24.62 4.80
N VAL A 83 -20.39 24.43 3.67
CA VAL A 83 -21.25 25.46 3.06
C VAL A 83 -22.55 25.67 3.83
N LEU A 84 -22.93 24.76 4.73
CA LEU A 84 -24.15 24.91 5.52
C LEU A 84 -24.04 26.08 6.51
N PRO A 85 -25.14 26.79 6.83
CA PRO A 85 -25.17 27.79 7.90
C PRO A 85 -24.75 27.19 9.25
N ALA A 86 -24.09 27.97 10.12
CA ALA A 86 -23.59 27.52 11.42
C ALA A 86 -24.66 26.81 12.28
N GLU A 87 -25.93 27.24 12.18
CA GLU A 87 -27.09 26.65 12.87
C GLU A 87 -27.44 25.24 12.38
N GLN A 88 -27.18 24.95 11.09
CA GLN A 88 -27.32 23.63 10.47
C GLN A 88 -26.02 22.82 10.59
N GLN A 89 -24.89 23.45 10.96
CA GLN A 89 -23.63 22.76 11.28
C GLN A 89 -23.61 22.22 12.74
N ILE A 90 -24.65 22.48 13.53
CA ILE A 90 -24.80 21.98 14.91
C ILE A 90 -25.18 20.48 14.86
N PRO A 91 -24.71 19.66 15.82
CA PRO A 91 -24.92 18.22 15.85
C PRO A 91 -26.36 17.78 16.21
N THR A 92 -27.39 18.46 15.70
CA THR A 92 -28.76 17.95 15.67
C THR A 92 -28.89 16.71 14.76
N PHE A 93 -27.90 16.45 13.89
CA PHE A 93 -27.78 15.21 13.12
C PHE A 93 -27.51 13.95 13.97
N PHE A 94 -27.05 14.10 15.22
CA PHE A 94 -26.49 13.01 16.04
C PHE A 94 -27.41 12.54 17.17
N GLN A 95 -28.71 12.79 17.07
CA GLN A 95 -29.64 12.26 18.07
C GLN A 95 -29.68 10.73 17.98
N ALA A 96 -29.04 10.11 18.97
CA ALA A 96 -29.23 8.72 19.34
C ALA A 96 -30.75 8.47 19.49
N GLY A 97 -31.35 7.81 18.49
CA GLY A 97 -32.80 7.57 18.48
C GLY A 97 -33.40 7.36 17.09
N SER A 98 -32.75 7.80 16.01
CA SER A 98 -33.14 7.38 14.67
C SER A 98 -32.76 5.91 14.49
N GLN A 99 -33.76 5.03 14.50
CA GLN A 99 -33.55 3.63 14.14
C GLN A 99 -32.95 3.58 12.72
N PRO A 100 -31.84 2.87 12.52
CA PRO A 100 -31.20 2.80 11.21
C PRO A 100 -32.19 2.24 10.20
N ARG A 101 -32.51 3.03 9.17
CA ARG A 101 -33.37 2.58 8.08
C ARG A 101 -32.53 1.73 7.14
N VAL A 102 -32.50 0.44 7.41
CA VAL A 102 -31.80 -0.53 6.55
C VAL A 102 -32.57 -0.66 5.23
N ILE A 103 -32.07 0.01 4.19
CA ILE A 103 -32.51 -0.24 2.82
C ILE A 103 -31.50 -1.20 2.21
N ILE A 104 -31.85 -2.48 2.18
CA ILE A 104 -31.05 -3.51 1.53
C ILE A 104 -31.21 -3.34 0.02
N HIS A 105 -30.25 -2.67 -0.63
CA HIS A 105 -30.12 -2.76 -2.08
C HIS A 105 -29.41 -4.07 -2.41
N HIS A 106 -30.16 -5.08 -2.87
CA HIS A 106 -29.59 -6.25 -3.54
C HIS A 106 -29.04 -5.84 -4.90
N HIS A 107 -27.86 -5.22 -4.90
CA HIS A 107 -27.06 -5.15 -6.12
C HIS A 107 -26.32 -6.47 -6.29
N HIS A 108 -26.88 -7.36 -7.13
CA HIS A 108 -26.16 -8.44 -7.78
C HIS A 108 -25.09 -7.86 -8.72
N HIS A 109 -24.06 -7.22 -8.15
CA HIS A 109 -22.86 -6.92 -8.91
C HIS A 109 -22.00 -8.17 -8.90
N HIS A 110 -22.01 -8.86 -10.04
CA HIS A 110 -20.95 -9.74 -10.46
C HIS A 110 -19.63 -8.97 -10.43
N TYR A 111 -18.93 -8.99 -9.30
CA TYR A 111 -17.53 -8.62 -9.29
C TYR A 111 -16.75 -9.75 -9.99
N PRO A 112 -16.04 -9.47 -11.09
CA PRO A 112 -15.04 -10.40 -11.53
C PRO A 112 -13.94 -10.41 -10.46
N ARG A 113 -13.83 -11.53 -9.72
CA ARG A 113 -12.64 -11.88 -8.95
C ARG A 113 -11.45 -11.92 -9.90
N TYR A 114 -10.78 -10.79 -10.07
CA TYR A 114 -9.39 -10.78 -10.49
C TYR A 114 -8.55 -10.54 -9.23
N TYR A 115 -7.46 -11.29 -9.11
CA TYR A 115 -6.60 -11.50 -7.93
C TYR A 115 -6.95 -12.70 -7.05
N SER A 116 -6.65 -13.89 -7.56
CA SER A 116 -6.06 -14.94 -6.72
C SER A 116 -4.55 -14.76 -6.68
N SER A 117 -4.02 -14.64 -5.46
CA SER A 117 -2.61 -14.79 -5.15
C SER A 117 -2.12 -16.18 -5.56
N SER A 118 -1.24 -16.25 -6.55
CA SER A 118 -0.33 -17.39 -6.68
C SER A 118 1.08 -16.83 -6.76
N ASN A 119 1.66 -16.66 -5.58
CA ASN A 119 3.10 -16.55 -5.39
C ASN A 119 3.69 -17.94 -5.65
N ASP A 120 3.54 -18.43 -6.88
CA ASP A 120 3.90 -19.78 -7.25
C ASP A 120 5.36 -19.76 -7.67
N VAL A 121 6.24 -20.00 -6.68
CA VAL A 121 7.68 -20.15 -6.87
C VAL A 121 7.96 -21.13 -8.02
N LEU A 122 7.07 -22.10 -8.24
CA LEU A 122 7.12 -23.04 -9.36
C LEU A 122 6.94 -22.35 -10.72
N PHE A 123 6.00 -21.42 -10.85
CA PHE A 123 5.74 -20.68 -12.09
C PHE A 123 6.87 -19.69 -12.38
N THR A 124 7.34 -18.95 -11.38
CA THR A 124 8.50 -18.05 -11.54
C THR A 124 9.77 -18.84 -11.88
N TRP A 125 9.98 -20.01 -11.27
CA TRP A 125 11.11 -20.90 -11.58
C TRP A 125 11.01 -21.50 -12.99
N LEU A 126 9.82 -21.96 -13.42
CA LEU A 126 9.59 -22.48 -14.76
C LEU A 126 9.75 -21.40 -15.85
N LEU A 127 9.30 -20.17 -15.58
CA LEU A 127 9.47 -19.03 -16.49
C LEU A 127 10.96 -18.66 -16.63
N LEU A 128 11.70 -18.61 -15.51
CA LEU A 128 13.13 -18.33 -15.51
C LEU A 128 13.92 -19.43 -16.25
N ASN A 129 13.54 -20.71 -16.06
CA ASN A 129 14.15 -21.86 -16.71
C ASN A 129 13.83 -21.92 -18.22
N SER A 130 12.71 -21.32 -18.65
CA SER A 130 12.36 -21.18 -20.08
C SER A 130 13.08 -20.02 -20.78
N LEU A 131 13.54 -19.01 -20.02
CA LEU A 131 14.18 -17.80 -20.53
C LEU A 131 15.71 -17.83 -20.46
N THR A 132 16.30 -18.77 -19.71
CA THR A 132 17.75 -19.04 -19.76
C THR A 132 18.08 -19.84 -21.02
N PRO A 133 18.84 -19.30 -21.99
CA PRO A 133 19.31 -20.09 -23.13
C PRO A 133 20.19 -21.23 -22.62
N ARG A 134 19.72 -22.47 -22.82
CA ARG A 134 20.55 -23.67 -22.61
C ARG A 134 21.76 -23.54 -23.53
N PRO A 135 23.01 -23.58 -23.03
CA PRO A 135 24.15 -23.68 -23.91
C PRO A 135 24.03 -25.02 -24.63
N TYR A 136 23.72 -24.95 -25.94
CA TYR A 136 23.87 -26.07 -26.85
C TYR A 136 25.30 -26.58 -26.70
N TYR A 137 25.44 -27.78 -26.15
CA TYR A 137 26.65 -28.58 -26.29
C TYR A 137 26.85 -28.84 -27.78
N TYR A 138 27.58 -27.96 -28.45
CA TYR A 138 28.29 -28.30 -29.68
C TYR A 138 29.33 -29.34 -29.29
N ARG A 139 29.04 -30.58 -29.62
CA ARG A 139 29.99 -31.70 -29.62
C ARG A 139 30.59 -31.75 -31.03
N PRO A 140 31.85 -31.35 -31.28
CA PRO A 140 32.58 -31.87 -32.41
C PRO A 140 33.32 -33.15 -31.98
N TYR A 141 33.19 -34.14 -32.86
CA TYR A 141 33.78 -35.48 -32.89
C TYR A 141 35.19 -35.66 -32.30
N PRO A 142 35.50 -36.84 -31.72
CA PRO A 142 36.87 -37.29 -31.56
C PRO A 142 37.27 -38.13 -32.80
N HIS A 143 38.13 -37.58 -33.66
CA HIS A 143 38.90 -38.40 -34.59
C HIS A 143 40.36 -38.43 -34.13
N HIS A 144 40.75 -39.58 -33.59
CA HIS A 144 42.15 -40.03 -33.57
C HIS A 144 42.65 -40.18 -35.01
N GLY A 145 43.90 -39.76 -35.27
CA GLY A 145 44.58 -40.09 -36.52
C GLY A 145 45.81 -39.23 -36.81
N HIS A 146 46.95 -39.69 -36.28
CA HIS A 146 48.36 -39.54 -36.68
C HIS A 146 48.90 -38.47 -37.67
N PHE A 147 50.21 -38.23 -37.45
CA PHE A 147 51.31 -37.76 -38.33
C PHE A 147 51.71 -36.27 -38.23
N GLY A 148 53.00 -36.06 -37.91
CA GLY A 148 53.69 -34.78 -37.64
C GLY A 148 54.05 -33.98 -38.91
N PRO A 149 55.20 -33.28 -39.02
CA PRO A 149 56.30 -33.05 -38.06
C PRO A 149 56.77 -31.56 -37.95
N HIS A 150 57.77 -31.34 -37.10
CA HIS A 150 58.78 -30.25 -37.09
C HIS A 150 58.45 -28.87 -37.66
N TYR A 151 58.33 -27.85 -36.78
CA TYR A 151 58.78 -26.49 -37.10
C TYR A 151 59.47 -25.82 -35.91
N HIS A 152 60.51 -25.07 -36.26
CA HIS A 152 61.59 -24.57 -35.44
C HIS A 152 61.17 -23.59 -34.33
N ALA A 153 61.83 -23.77 -33.18
CA ALA A 153 61.97 -22.73 -32.16
C ALA A 153 62.76 -21.56 -32.74
N HIS A 154 62.05 -20.49 -33.12
CA HIS A 154 62.65 -19.17 -33.25
C HIS A 154 62.31 -18.37 -31.99
N ALA A 155 63.33 -18.23 -31.13
CA ALA A 155 63.38 -17.20 -30.12
C ALA A 155 63.21 -15.85 -30.82
N SER A 156 62.02 -15.26 -30.73
CA SER A 156 61.80 -13.86 -31.07
C SER A 156 61.84 -13.07 -29.77
N GLU A 157 62.98 -12.44 -29.52
CA GLU A 157 63.12 -11.29 -28.63
C GLU A 157 62.29 -10.12 -29.18
N ARG A 158 60.95 -10.20 -29.08
CA ARG A 158 60.06 -9.07 -29.46
C ARG A 158 58.67 -9.14 -28.82
N LYS A 159 58.57 -9.63 -27.57
CA LYS A 159 57.29 -9.79 -26.85
C LYS A 159 57.24 -9.18 -25.45
N LYS A 160 58.22 -8.33 -25.09
CA LYS A 160 58.23 -7.65 -23.79
C LYS A 160 57.25 -6.46 -23.74
N ASP A 161 57.00 -5.83 -24.89
CA ASP A 161 56.14 -4.63 -24.94
C ASP A 161 54.64 -4.96 -25.07
N GLU A 162 54.26 -6.04 -25.77
CA GLU A 162 52.84 -6.41 -25.96
C GLU A 162 52.16 -6.82 -24.64
N GLY A 163 52.87 -7.56 -23.78
CA GLY A 163 52.35 -7.97 -22.47
C GLY A 163 52.14 -6.81 -21.52
N ASN A 164 53.06 -5.84 -21.53
CA ASN A 164 52.96 -4.62 -20.72
C ASN A 164 51.80 -3.74 -21.20
N VAL A 165 51.61 -3.60 -22.51
CA VAL A 165 50.48 -2.86 -23.09
C VAL A 165 49.14 -3.52 -22.75
N LEU A 166 49.04 -4.85 -22.81
CA LEU A 166 47.82 -5.58 -22.46
C LEU A 166 47.53 -5.49 -20.94
N ALA A 167 48.55 -5.62 -20.09
CA ALA A 167 48.43 -5.43 -18.65
C ALA A 167 48.00 -4.00 -18.29
N LEU A 168 48.54 -2.99 -18.98
CA LEU A 168 48.17 -1.60 -18.83
C LEU A 168 46.73 -1.34 -19.27
N LEU A 169 46.30 -1.86 -20.43
CA LEU A 169 44.92 -1.75 -20.91
C LEU A 169 43.93 -2.40 -19.94
N LEU A 170 44.26 -3.58 -19.42
CA LEU A 170 43.44 -4.27 -18.43
C LEU A 170 43.37 -3.48 -17.12
N LEU A 171 44.49 -2.92 -16.65
CA LEU A 171 44.51 -2.04 -15.47
C LEU A 171 43.63 -0.81 -15.67
N ILE A 172 43.73 -0.13 -16.83
CA ILE A 172 42.89 1.03 -17.16
C ILE A 172 41.42 0.65 -17.17
N ALA A 173 41.05 -0.47 -17.81
CA ALA A 173 39.67 -0.94 -17.84
C ALA A 173 39.13 -1.24 -16.44
N LEU A 174 39.94 -1.87 -15.57
CA LEU A 174 39.58 -2.17 -14.19
C LEU A 174 39.40 -0.88 -13.37
N VAL A 175 40.30 0.09 -13.52
CA VAL A 175 40.21 1.40 -12.86
C VAL A 175 38.96 2.15 -13.29
N LEU A 176 38.64 2.17 -14.59
CA LEU A 176 37.43 2.82 -15.10
C LEU A 176 36.15 2.17 -14.57
N LEU A 177 36.10 0.83 -14.55
CA LEU A 177 34.97 0.10 -13.99
C LEU A 177 34.82 0.32 -12.48
N ALA A 178 35.93 0.29 -11.74
CA ALA A 178 35.95 0.57 -10.30
C ALA A 178 35.50 2.01 -10.00
N ALA A 179 35.95 2.98 -10.79
CA ALA A 179 35.52 4.37 -10.66
C ALA A 179 34.02 4.52 -10.92
N ALA A 180 33.49 3.94 -12.00
CA ALA A 180 32.06 3.99 -12.31
C ALA A 180 31.21 3.37 -11.20
N LEU A 181 31.60 2.20 -10.69
CA LEU A 181 30.92 1.55 -9.57
C LEU A 181 31.03 2.37 -8.28
N ALA A 182 32.18 2.97 -8.00
CA ALA A 182 32.36 3.83 -6.84
C ALA A 182 31.49 5.09 -6.91
N PHE A 183 31.30 5.69 -8.09
CA PHE A 183 30.38 6.83 -8.26
C PHE A 183 28.92 6.44 -7.99
N VAL A 184 28.47 5.29 -8.52
CA VAL A 184 27.12 4.77 -8.25
C VAL A 184 26.95 4.45 -6.76
N ALA A 185 27.94 3.80 -6.15
CA ALA A 185 27.95 3.48 -4.73
C ALA A 185 27.93 4.75 -3.86
N LEU A 186 28.71 5.77 -4.22
CA LEU A 186 28.75 7.05 -3.52
C LEU A 186 27.40 7.76 -3.59
N TYR A 187 26.77 7.81 -4.77
CA TYR A 187 25.43 8.37 -4.94
C TYR A 187 24.41 7.64 -4.05
N TYR A 188 24.43 6.31 -4.05
CA TYR A 188 23.57 5.49 -3.20
C TYR A 188 23.80 5.77 -1.71
N LEU A 189 25.06 5.79 -1.26
CA LEU A 189 25.43 6.07 0.13
C LEU A 189 24.98 7.46 0.56
N LEU A 190 25.17 8.47 -0.29
CA LEU A 190 24.72 9.83 0.01
C LEU A 190 23.19 9.87 0.15
N SER A 191 22.45 9.27 -0.79
CA SER A 191 20.99 9.20 -0.74
C SER A 191 20.51 8.54 0.55
N GLN A 192 21.04 7.36 0.87
CA GLN A 192 20.63 6.61 2.05
C GLN A 192 21.04 7.28 3.35
N THR A 193 22.22 7.90 3.39
CA THR A 193 22.67 8.65 4.58
C THR A 193 21.73 9.82 4.84
N MET A 194 21.33 10.57 3.81
CA MET A 194 20.38 11.66 3.97
C MET A 194 19.00 11.18 4.45
N ASP A 195 18.49 10.07 3.90
CA ASP A 195 17.24 9.47 4.37
C ASP A 195 17.32 9.02 5.84
N ASN A 196 18.43 8.38 6.22
CA ASN A 196 18.67 7.95 7.60
C ASN A 196 18.78 9.15 8.55
N VAL A 197 19.49 10.21 8.15
CA VAL A 197 19.61 11.45 8.93
C VAL A 197 18.25 12.13 9.10
N GLU A 198 17.43 12.19 8.06
CA GLU A 198 16.06 12.71 8.17
C GLU A 198 15.25 11.93 9.21
N ARG A 199 15.31 10.59 9.14
CA ARG A 199 14.62 9.71 10.09
C ARG A 199 15.11 9.89 11.53
N PHE A 200 16.39 10.17 11.73
CA PHE A 200 16.93 10.55 13.04
C PHE A 200 16.38 11.89 13.53
N CYS A 201 16.47 12.94 12.71
CA CYS A 201 16.05 14.29 13.07
C CYS A 201 14.57 14.37 13.44
N TYR A 202 13.70 13.60 12.77
CA TYR A 202 12.26 13.61 13.01
C TYR A 202 11.77 12.43 13.86
N SER A 203 12.67 11.59 14.38
CA SER A 203 12.33 10.38 15.14
C SER A 203 11.41 9.39 14.39
N GLU A 204 11.49 9.38 13.06
CA GLU A 204 10.73 8.52 12.14
C GLU A 204 11.46 7.18 11.95
N GLY A 205 11.63 6.41 13.02
CA GLY A 205 12.35 5.13 12.97
C GLY A 205 13.87 5.26 13.11
N TRP A 206 14.32 5.98 14.14
CA TRP A 206 15.75 6.20 14.45
C TRP A 206 16.56 4.90 14.55
N LEU A 207 15.97 3.82 15.07
CA LEU A 207 16.64 2.52 15.19
C LEU A 207 16.90 1.89 13.81
N GLN A 208 15.93 1.99 12.90
CA GLN A 208 16.07 1.54 11.51
C GLN A 208 17.21 2.30 10.83
N ALA A 209 17.20 3.63 10.96
CA ALA A 209 18.25 4.50 10.43
C ALA A 209 19.64 4.15 11.01
N GLY A 210 19.74 3.95 12.32
CA GLY A 210 20.99 3.61 12.99
C GLY A 210 21.56 2.26 12.55
N LEU A 211 20.72 1.23 12.47
CA LEU A 211 21.13 -0.07 12.00
C LEU A 211 21.55 -0.05 10.52
N ASN A 212 20.88 0.73 9.66
CA ASN A 212 21.29 0.90 8.26
C ASN A 212 22.66 1.58 8.14
N LEU A 213 22.91 2.66 8.90
CA LEU A 213 24.23 3.32 8.93
C LEU A 213 25.32 2.36 9.45
N MET A 214 25.03 1.58 10.50
CA MET A 214 25.95 0.56 10.99
C MET A 214 26.23 -0.51 9.93
N GLY A 215 25.21 -0.93 9.17
CA GLY A 215 25.36 -1.85 8.05
C GLY A 215 26.30 -1.32 6.96
N MET A 216 26.22 -0.02 6.64
CA MET A 216 27.15 0.62 5.71
C MET A 216 28.58 0.62 6.25
N VAL A 217 28.78 0.98 7.52
CA VAL A 217 30.11 0.99 8.14
C VAL A 217 30.69 -0.42 8.17
N ALA A 218 29.92 -1.42 8.60
CA ALA A 218 30.34 -2.81 8.65
C ALA A 218 30.71 -3.34 7.27
N GLY A 219 29.90 -3.04 6.24
CA GLY A 219 30.18 -3.40 4.86
C GLY A 219 31.47 -2.77 4.32
N GLY A 220 31.69 -1.48 4.63
CA GLY A 220 32.91 -0.77 4.25
C GLY A 220 34.15 -1.35 4.94
N VAL A 221 34.09 -1.58 6.26
CA VAL A 221 35.18 -2.21 7.02
C VAL A 221 35.49 -3.60 6.48
N ALA A 222 34.48 -4.44 6.28
CA ALA A 222 34.67 -5.79 5.73
C ALA A 222 35.33 -5.76 4.35
N ALA A 223 34.88 -4.88 3.45
CA ALA A 223 35.47 -4.74 2.12
C ALA A 223 36.91 -4.21 2.18
N SER A 224 37.21 -3.26 3.07
CA SER A 224 38.57 -2.73 3.26
C SER A 224 39.54 -3.80 3.75
N LEU A 225 39.10 -4.64 4.71
CA LEU A 225 39.90 -5.74 5.25
C LEU A 225 40.14 -6.82 4.19
N LEU A 226 39.10 -7.21 3.44
CA LEU A 226 39.22 -8.17 2.34
C LEU A 226 40.14 -7.65 1.23
N THR A 227 40.05 -6.37 0.89
CA THR A 227 40.92 -5.75 -0.11
C THR A 227 42.37 -5.78 0.35
N THR A 228 42.62 -5.41 1.61
CA THR A 228 43.97 -5.39 2.19
C THR A 228 44.57 -6.79 2.25
N ALA A 229 43.79 -7.78 2.67
CA ALA A 229 44.27 -9.15 2.87
C ALA A 229 44.45 -9.93 1.56
N LEU A 230 43.56 -9.72 0.56
CA LEU A 230 43.49 -10.59 -0.62
C LEU A 230 43.82 -9.88 -1.93
N LEU A 231 43.59 -8.57 -2.05
CA LEU A 231 43.69 -7.85 -3.32
C LEU A 231 44.92 -6.94 -3.42
N THR A 232 45.53 -6.54 -2.30
CA THR A 232 46.73 -5.68 -2.32
C THR A 232 47.89 -6.29 -3.10
N ALA A 233 48.23 -7.55 -2.85
CA ALA A 233 49.32 -8.23 -3.55
C ALA A 233 49.08 -8.39 -5.07
N PRO A 234 47.92 -8.90 -5.54
CA PRO A 234 47.67 -9.01 -6.97
C PRO A 234 47.52 -7.64 -7.65
N LEU A 235 46.94 -6.62 -7.00
CA LEU A 235 46.87 -5.26 -7.55
C LEU A 235 48.27 -4.64 -7.71
N ALA A 236 49.14 -4.81 -6.70
CA ALA A 236 50.51 -4.32 -6.77
C ALA A 236 51.30 -5.04 -7.88
N ALA A 237 51.17 -6.36 -7.99
CA ALA A 237 51.80 -7.15 -9.05
C ALA A 237 51.34 -6.72 -10.45
N LEU A 238 50.04 -6.46 -10.61
CA LEU A 238 49.45 -6.01 -11.87
C LEU A 238 49.88 -4.59 -12.24
N ALA A 239 49.98 -3.69 -11.26
CA ALA A 239 50.50 -2.34 -11.45
C ALA A 239 51.97 -2.33 -11.87
N LEU A 240 52.80 -3.17 -11.24
CA LEU A 240 54.20 -3.36 -11.63
C LEU A 240 54.31 -3.95 -13.04
N ALA A 241 53.48 -4.96 -13.37
CA ALA A 241 53.43 -5.55 -14.72
C ALA A 241 52.97 -4.56 -15.80
N ALA A 242 52.14 -3.58 -15.43
CA ALA A 242 51.73 -2.48 -16.31
C ALA A 242 52.79 -1.37 -16.45
N GLY A 243 53.96 -1.51 -15.81
CA GLY A 243 55.06 -0.54 -15.88
C GLY A 243 54.89 0.68 -14.97
N ILE A 244 53.99 0.62 -13.97
CA ILE A 244 53.80 1.71 -13.00
C ILE A 244 54.90 1.63 -11.95
N ALA A 245 55.76 2.65 -11.91
CA ALA A 245 56.91 2.70 -11.00
C ALA A 245 56.51 2.71 -9.50
N ASN A 246 55.33 3.23 -9.18
CA ASN A 246 54.80 3.27 -7.81
C ASN A 246 53.40 2.63 -7.73
N PRO A 247 53.30 1.33 -7.37
CA PRO A 247 52.01 0.62 -7.30
C PRO A 247 51.14 1.05 -6.11
N VAL A 248 51.69 1.80 -5.14
CA VAL A 248 50.98 2.22 -3.92
C VAL A 248 49.72 3.00 -4.26
N GLY A 249 49.77 3.89 -5.27
CA GLY A 249 48.60 4.68 -5.68
C GLY A 249 47.45 3.81 -6.18
N VAL A 250 47.74 2.75 -6.94
CA VAL A 250 46.73 1.81 -7.47
C VAL A 250 46.09 1.01 -6.33
N VAL A 251 46.89 0.58 -5.35
CA VAL A 251 46.40 -0.15 -4.18
C VAL A 251 45.49 0.74 -3.32
N ILE A 252 45.91 1.97 -3.01
CA ILE A 252 45.10 2.91 -2.23
C ILE A 252 43.79 3.23 -2.95
N PHE A 253 43.84 3.50 -4.25
CA PHE A 253 42.65 3.74 -5.06
C PHE A 253 41.70 2.54 -5.05
N GLY A 254 42.23 1.32 -5.22
CA GLY A 254 41.46 0.09 -5.13
C GLY A 254 40.80 -0.08 -3.77
N MET A 255 41.52 0.22 -2.68
CA MET A 255 41.00 0.15 -1.31
C MET A 255 39.83 1.13 -1.11
N ILE A 256 39.96 2.39 -1.54
CA ILE A 256 38.91 3.40 -1.40
C ILE A 256 37.66 2.99 -2.19
N THR A 257 37.83 2.62 -3.46
CA THR A 257 36.71 2.25 -4.34
C THR A 257 35.98 1.01 -3.83
N LEU A 258 36.69 -0.04 -3.43
CA LEU A 258 36.08 -1.25 -2.86
C LEU A 258 35.43 -1.00 -1.50
N THR A 259 35.98 -0.09 -0.68
CA THR A 259 35.35 0.32 0.58
C THR A 259 34.00 1.01 0.33
N LEU A 260 33.93 1.91 -0.65
CA LEU A 260 32.67 2.56 -1.04
C LEU A 260 31.64 1.54 -1.55
N VAL A 261 32.05 0.63 -2.43
CA VAL A 261 31.19 -0.43 -2.95
C VAL A 261 30.72 -1.37 -1.82
N GLY A 262 31.63 -1.75 -0.92
CA GLY A 262 31.32 -2.58 0.24
C GLY A 262 30.35 -1.91 1.21
N ALA A 263 30.52 -0.62 1.47
CA ALA A 263 29.59 0.16 2.29
C ALA A 263 28.20 0.25 1.65
N ALA A 264 28.13 0.50 0.33
CA ALA A 264 26.86 0.50 -0.39
C ALA A 264 26.17 -0.87 -0.34
N ALA A 265 26.91 -1.96 -0.54
CA ALA A 265 26.38 -3.31 -0.46
C ALA A 265 25.90 -3.67 0.96
N GLY A 266 26.66 -3.29 2.00
CA GLY A 266 26.29 -3.51 3.40
C GLY A 266 25.03 -2.73 3.80
N GLY A 267 24.93 -1.47 3.38
CA GLY A 267 23.72 -0.66 3.55
C GLY A 267 22.51 -1.27 2.85
N PHE A 268 22.67 -1.68 1.59
CA PHE A 268 21.59 -2.29 0.80
C PHE A 268 21.07 -3.59 1.41
N LEU A 269 21.97 -4.49 1.82
CA LEU A 269 21.59 -5.75 2.44
C LEU A 269 20.83 -5.52 3.75
N THR A 270 21.34 -4.61 4.58
CA THR A 270 20.73 -4.26 5.87
C THR A 270 19.34 -3.67 5.68
N ASP A 271 19.18 -2.75 4.72
CA ASP A 271 17.90 -2.14 4.38
C ASP A 271 16.87 -3.19 3.93
N LYS A 272 17.27 -4.14 3.08
CA LYS A 272 16.37 -5.21 2.62
C LYS A 272 15.93 -6.14 3.74
N ILE A 273 16.86 -6.52 4.63
CA ILE A 273 16.54 -7.35 5.79
C ILE A 273 15.57 -6.61 6.72
N GLN A 274 15.84 -5.34 7.01
CA GLN A 274 14.97 -4.52 7.86
C GLN A 274 13.59 -4.33 7.27
N GLN A 275 13.48 -3.96 5.99
CA GLN A 275 12.20 -3.78 5.31
C GLN A 275 11.35 -5.05 5.39
N TYR A 276 11.97 -6.23 5.27
CA TYR A 276 11.27 -7.49 5.42
C TYR A 276 10.68 -7.67 6.83
N PHE A 277 11.49 -7.46 7.88
CA PHE A 277 11.03 -7.59 9.26
C PHE A 277 10.00 -6.52 9.64
N ILE A 278 10.20 -5.27 9.24
CA ILE A 278 9.30 -4.16 9.54
C ILE A 278 7.94 -4.39 8.88
N LYS A 279 7.94 -4.78 7.60
CA LYS A 279 6.70 -5.07 6.87
C LYS A 279 5.92 -6.20 7.51
N LYS A 280 6.60 -7.29 7.90
CA LYS A 280 5.96 -8.45 8.53
C LYS A 280 5.47 -8.15 9.96
N SER A 281 6.17 -7.28 10.68
CA SER A 281 5.78 -6.92 12.05
C SER A 281 4.68 -5.86 12.10
N ASN A 282 4.46 -5.10 11.02
CA ASN A 282 3.56 -3.95 10.96
C ASN A 282 2.57 -4.07 9.79
N GLU A 283 1.96 -5.24 9.61
CA GLU A 283 0.96 -5.47 8.55
C GLU A 283 -0.31 -4.61 8.72
N ASP A 284 -0.54 -4.13 9.95
CA ASP A 284 -1.68 -3.32 10.38
C ASP A 284 -1.40 -1.80 10.37
N ALA A 285 -0.21 -1.36 9.96
CA ALA A 285 0.12 0.05 9.84
C ALA A 285 -0.45 0.67 8.56
N LEU A 286 -0.57 2.01 8.55
CA LEU A 286 -1.03 2.76 7.38
C LEU A 286 -0.15 2.52 6.14
N ASP A 287 1.17 2.50 6.34
CA ASP A 287 2.14 2.12 5.33
C ASP A 287 3.06 1.03 5.89
N PRO A 288 2.90 -0.25 5.47
CA PRO A 288 3.73 -1.34 5.97
C PRO A 288 5.22 -1.20 5.65
N GLN A 289 5.60 -0.39 4.65
CA GLN A 289 7.01 -0.16 4.32
C GLN A 289 7.64 0.96 5.16
N ASP A 290 6.83 1.88 5.69
CA ASP A 290 7.28 3.00 6.53
C ASP A 290 6.27 3.31 7.66
N PRO A 291 6.09 2.38 8.62
CA PRO A 291 5.01 2.49 9.60
C PRO A 291 5.20 3.69 10.55
N HIS A 292 6.45 4.01 10.90
CA HIS A 292 6.77 5.05 11.88
C HIS A 292 6.58 6.48 11.36
N ARG A 293 6.44 6.66 10.04
CA ARG A 293 6.30 8.00 9.44
C ARG A 293 4.89 8.54 9.57
N PHE A 294 3.89 7.66 9.44
CA PHE A 294 2.47 8.02 9.45
C PHE A 294 1.70 7.52 10.68
N ALA A 295 2.30 6.67 11.51
CA ALA A 295 1.71 6.29 12.79
C ALA A 295 1.98 7.35 13.87
N LEU A 296 1.06 7.44 14.83
CA LEU A 296 1.27 8.15 16.09
C LEU A 296 1.76 7.18 17.15
N THR A 297 2.82 7.54 17.86
CA THR A 297 3.26 6.81 19.06
C THR A 297 2.34 7.13 20.23
N GLU A 298 2.24 6.23 21.23
CA GLU A 298 1.43 6.49 22.43
C GLU A 298 1.87 7.77 23.17
N ALA A 299 3.16 8.11 23.12
CA ALA A 299 3.68 9.34 23.70
C ALA A 299 3.18 10.59 22.94
N GLU A 300 3.15 10.54 21.60
CA GLU A 300 2.58 11.62 20.78
C GLU A 300 1.07 11.73 20.98
N GLU A 301 0.34 10.62 21.05
CA GLU A 301 -1.10 10.64 21.33
C GLU A 301 -1.40 11.34 22.67
N ARG A 302 -0.64 11.04 23.73
CA ARG A 302 -0.77 11.72 25.03
C ARG A 302 -0.44 13.21 24.94
N ALA A 303 0.65 13.56 24.27
CA ALA A 303 1.06 14.95 24.08
C ALA A 303 0.03 15.77 23.25
N LEU A 304 -0.65 15.13 22.29
CA LEU A 304 -1.74 15.76 21.54
C LEU A 304 -2.97 15.97 22.41
N MET A 305 -3.34 14.98 23.22
CA MET A 305 -4.46 15.10 24.17
C MET A 305 -4.22 16.23 25.17
N GLU A 306 -3.00 16.37 25.70
CA GLU A 306 -2.61 17.48 26.59
C GLU A 306 -2.76 18.86 25.93
N LYS A 307 -2.63 18.94 24.61
CA LYS A 307 -2.80 20.17 23.83
C LYS A 307 -4.25 20.43 23.40
N GLY A 308 -5.19 19.58 23.80
CA GLY A 308 -6.58 19.67 23.37
C GLY A 308 -6.76 19.35 21.88
N ILE A 309 -6.02 18.36 21.39
CA ILE A 309 -6.10 17.85 20.02
C ILE A 309 -6.52 16.38 20.09
N ASP A 310 -7.52 15.99 19.31
CA ASP A 310 -8.01 14.61 19.27
C ASP A 310 -7.09 13.75 18.35
N PRO A 311 -6.40 12.73 18.90
CA PRO A 311 -5.51 11.88 18.12
C PRO A 311 -6.22 11.15 16.96
N ILE A 312 -7.50 10.80 17.11
CA ILE A 312 -8.26 10.09 16.04
C ILE A 312 -8.51 11.02 14.86
N LYS A 313 -8.81 12.30 15.12
CA LYS A 313 -8.95 13.31 14.07
C LYS A 313 -7.63 13.54 13.33
N VAL A 314 -6.52 13.58 14.08
CA VAL A 314 -5.17 13.69 13.51
C VAL A 314 -4.84 12.48 12.63
N LYS A 315 -5.13 11.25 13.08
CA LYS A 315 -4.94 10.04 12.25
C LYS A 315 -5.74 10.11 10.96
N CYS A 316 -7.00 10.52 11.03
CA CYS A 316 -7.86 10.71 9.86
C CYS A 316 -7.25 11.73 8.86
N ALA A 317 -6.75 12.86 9.36
CA ALA A 317 -6.07 13.85 8.52
C ALA A 317 -4.77 13.30 7.89
N ILE A 318 -3.99 12.50 8.63
CA ILE A 318 -2.78 11.84 8.10
C ILE A 318 -3.13 10.84 6.99
N VAL A 319 -4.21 10.07 7.13
CA VAL A 319 -4.70 9.17 6.07
C VAL A 319 -5.08 9.98 4.81
N ALA A 320 -5.80 11.09 4.98
CA ALA A 320 -6.16 11.97 3.88
C ALA A 320 -4.92 12.53 3.15
N LEU A 321 -3.89 12.92 3.91
CA LEU A 321 -2.61 13.36 3.36
C LEU A 321 -1.87 12.23 2.63
N ARG A 322 -1.88 11.01 3.17
CA ARG A 322 -1.26 9.84 2.54
C ARG A 322 -1.94 9.48 1.21
N ALA A 323 -3.26 9.66 1.12
CA ALA A 323 -4.02 9.45 -0.12
C ALA A 323 -3.50 10.31 -1.28
N LYS A 324 -3.03 11.54 -1.00
CA LYS A 324 -2.45 12.42 -2.03
C LYS A 324 -1.13 11.92 -2.62
N MET A 325 -0.47 10.95 -1.98
CA MET A 325 0.82 10.42 -2.43
C MET A 325 0.69 9.23 -3.43
N GLU A 326 -0.53 8.88 -3.87
CA GLU A 326 -0.82 7.87 -4.91
C GLU A 326 -0.27 6.45 -4.66
N ASP A 327 -0.45 5.85 -3.49
CA ASP A 327 0.00 4.47 -3.12
C ASP A 327 1.48 4.12 -3.39
N LYS A 328 2.28 5.09 -3.84
CA LYS A 328 3.69 4.90 -4.12
C LYS A 328 4.49 5.00 -2.82
N PRO A 329 5.62 4.27 -2.72
CA PRO A 329 6.53 4.42 -1.60
C PRO A 329 7.11 5.83 -1.57
N VAL A 330 7.47 6.30 -0.37
CA VAL A 330 8.10 7.61 -0.22
C VAL A 330 9.48 7.59 -0.88
N PRO A 331 9.75 8.46 -1.88
CA PRO A 331 11.05 8.51 -2.54
C PRO A 331 12.15 9.00 -1.59
N SER A 332 13.40 8.70 -1.93
CA SER A 332 14.55 9.20 -1.16
C SER A 332 14.59 10.72 -1.11
N LEU A 333 15.20 11.27 -0.05
CA LEU A 333 15.28 12.69 0.21
C LEU A 333 15.98 13.43 -0.93
N LEU A 334 17.07 12.89 -1.48
CA LEU A 334 17.72 13.47 -2.66
C LEU A 334 16.74 13.55 -3.84
N ASN A 335 16.03 12.46 -4.15
CA ASN A 335 15.05 12.46 -5.23
C ASN A 335 13.88 13.42 -4.95
N ARG A 336 13.53 13.61 -3.66
CA ARG A 336 12.52 14.59 -3.25
C ARG A 336 12.97 16.03 -3.47
N LEU A 337 14.22 16.36 -3.16
CA LEU A 337 14.75 17.72 -3.30
C LEU A 337 14.89 18.17 -4.76
N PHE A 338 15.20 17.25 -5.66
CA PHE A 338 15.50 17.56 -7.07
C PHE A 338 14.32 17.35 -8.03
N SER A 339 13.12 17.04 -7.54
CA SER A 339 11.93 16.87 -8.40
C SER A 339 10.72 17.63 -7.86
N ASP A 340 9.91 18.21 -8.76
CA ASP A 340 8.71 18.97 -8.38
C ASP A 340 7.69 18.10 -7.62
N ARG A 341 7.49 16.86 -8.09
CA ARG A 341 6.70 15.84 -7.37
C ARG A 341 7.30 15.54 -6.00
N GLY A 342 8.62 15.54 -5.91
CA GLY A 342 9.37 15.33 -4.69
C GLY A 342 9.13 16.42 -3.64
N GLN A 343 9.11 17.67 -4.06
CA GLN A 343 8.79 18.82 -3.20
C GLN A 343 7.37 18.73 -2.65
N MET A 344 6.39 18.40 -3.50
CA MET A 344 5.01 18.15 -3.05
C MET A 344 4.93 17.07 -1.97
N ILE A 345 5.67 15.95 -2.15
CA ILE A 345 5.73 14.88 -1.14
C ILE A 345 6.40 15.40 0.14
N GLN A 346 7.46 16.18 0.03
CA GLN A 346 8.14 16.78 1.20
C GLN A 346 7.20 17.71 1.97
N ASP A 347 6.41 18.53 1.29
CA ASP A 347 5.44 19.42 1.91
C ASP A 347 4.37 18.64 2.66
N ILE A 348 3.86 17.55 2.08
CA ILE A 348 2.92 16.67 2.77
C ILE A 348 3.56 16.04 4.01
N LEU A 349 4.81 15.56 3.92
CA LEU A 349 5.52 15.00 5.08
C LEU A 349 5.74 16.04 6.18
N ASN A 350 6.05 17.28 5.81
CA ASN A 350 6.15 18.38 6.76
C ASN A 350 4.80 18.66 7.44
N GLN A 351 3.69 18.66 6.69
CA GLN A 351 2.35 18.77 7.26
C GLN A 351 2.03 17.62 8.23
N VAL A 352 2.39 16.39 7.89
CA VAL A 352 2.25 15.23 8.80
C VAL A 352 3.05 15.47 10.10
N ARG A 353 4.30 15.94 10.02
CA ARG A 353 5.12 16.24 11.20
C ARG A 353 4.54 17.36 12.06
N GLU A 354 3.99 18.40 11.44
CA GLU A 354 3.34 19.50 12.15
C GLU A 354 2.05 19.07 12.85
N LEU A 355 1.28 18.17 12.22
CA LEU A 355 0.11 17.53 12.82
C LEU A 355 0.52 16.65 14.00
N ARG A 356 1.52 15.78 13.84
CA ARG A 356 2.03 14.89 14.89
C ARG A 356 2.55 15.64 16.11
N SER A 357 3.27 16.73 15.87
CA SER A 357 3.79 17.59 16.94
C SER A 357 2.72 18.48 17.59
N GLY A 358 1.50 18.53 17.03
CA GLY A 358 0.40 19.37 17.51
C GLY A 358 0.63 20.86 17.28
N LYS A 359 1.53 21.24 16.35
CA LYS A 359 1.72 22.63 15.92
C LYS A 359 0.57 23.09 15.03
N LEU A 360 0.11 22.19 14.17
CA LEU A 360 -1.00 22.43 13.26
C LEU A 360 -2.29 21.83 13.86
N LYS A 361 -3.33 22.64 14.00
CA LYS A 361 -4.63 22.21 14.54
C LYS A 361 -5.69 22.01 13.47
N GLU A 362 -5.51 22.64 12.31
CA GLU A 362 -6.44 22.62 11.18
C GLU A 362 -5.64 22.44 9.89
N ILE A 363 -6.13 21.59 8.99
CA ILE A 363 -5.47 21.32 7.71
C ILE A 363 -6.45 21.21 6.56
N GLN A 364 -6.06 21.75 5.41
CA GLN A 364 -6.80 21.59 4.16
C GLN A 364 -6.14 20.53 3.28
N VAL A 365 -6.88 19.47 2.97
CA VAL A 365 -6.44 18.37 2.11
C VAL A 365 -7.32 18.33 0.86
N GLY A 366 -6.93 19.13 -0.15
CA GLY A 366 -7.73 19.25 -1.37
C GLY A 366 -8.95 20.10 -1.09
N GLU A 367 -10.14 19.58 -1.36
CA GLU A 367 -11.40 20.23 -1.01
C GLU A 367 -11.83 19.98 0.45
N MET A 368 -11.16 19.05 1.15
CA MET A 368 -11.51 18.69 2.52
C MET A 368 -10.78 19.56 3.56
N HIS A 369 -11.45 19.90 4.66
CA HIS A 369 -10.89 20.71 5.75
C HIS A 369 -11.03 20.03 7.11
N PHE A 370 -9.93 19.54 7.65
CA PHE A 370 -9.90 18.84 8.93
C PHE A 370 -9.62 19.80 10.09
N ASN A 371 -10.53 19.85 11.06
CA ASN A 371 -10.29 20.49 12.35
C ASN A 371 -9.98 19.43 13.40
N CYS A 372 -8.73 19.39 13.88
CA CYS A 372 -8.23 18.37 14.79
C CYS A 372 -8.40 18.73 16.27
N ARG A 373 -8.98 19.90 16.59
CA ARG A 373 -9.21 20.29 17.99
C ARG A 373 -10.13 19.27 18.67
N SER A 374 -9.83 18.94 19.92
CA SER A 374 -10.74 18.19 20.77
C SER A 374 -11.91 19.11 21.11
N ASP A 375 -12.97 19.02 20.33
CA ASP A 375 -14.25 19.57 20.76
C ASP A 375 -14.59 18.80 22.04
N GLY A 376 -14.99 19.48 23.11
CA GLY A 376 -15.35 18.85 24.40
C GLY A 376 -16.58 17.93 24.33
N PHE A 377 -16.84 17.32 23.18
CA PHE A 377 -17.79 16.26 22.94
C PHE A 377 -17.37 15.00 23.68
N THR A 378 -17.61 15.00 25.00
CA THR A 378 -18.19 13.81 25.61
C THR A 378 -19.47 13.51 24.84
N GLN A 379 -19.41 12.56 23.90
CA GLN A 379 -20.64 11.87 23.50
C GLN A 379 -21.31 11.45 24.81
N PRO A 380 -22.62 11.69 24.99
CA PRO A 380 -23.32 11.12 26.12
C PRO A 380 -23.03 9.63 26.05
N VAL A 381 -22.39 9.09 27.10
CA VAL A 381 -22.29 7.66 27.30
C VAL A 381 -23.70 7.17 27.09
N ALA A 382 -23.95 6.48 25.97
CA ALA A 382 -25.24 5.88 25.73
C ALA A 382 -25.38 4.88 26.87
N SER A 383 -26.08 5.29 27.94
CA SER A 383 -26.58 4.42 28.98
C SER A 383 -27.15 3.25 28.20
N ALA A 384 -26.50 2.10 28.34
CA ALA A 384 -26.76 0.91 27.55
C ALA A 384 -28.27 0.80 27.38
N VAL A 385 -28.78 1.06 26.17
CA VAL A 385 -30.15 0.68 25.86
C VAL A 385 -30.12 -0.82 26.06
N PRO A 386 -30.83 -1.38 27.05
CA PRO A 386 -30.82 -2.81 27.24
C PRO A 386 -31.29 -3.38 25.90
N VAL A 387 -30.40 -4.12 25.24
CA VAL A 387 -30.81 -4.93 24.10
C VAL A 387 -31.70 -6.00 24.70
N VAL A 388 -32.98 -5.68 24.82
CA VAL A 388 -34.03 -6.66 25.11
C VAL A 388 -34.00 -7.61 23.93
N HIS A 389 -33.24 -8.69 24.10
CA HIS A 389 -33.47 -9.90 23.34
C HIS A 389 -34.84 -10.38 23.81
N GLU A 390 -35.91 -9.93 23.18
CA GLU A 390 -37.07 -10.81 23.10
C GLU A 390 -36.60 -12.00 22.26
N PRO A 391 -36.52 -13.22 22.84
CA PRO A 391 -36.38 -14.40 22.02
C PRO A 391 -37.68 -14.49 21.22
N ARG A 392 -37.68 -13.93 20.01
CA ARG A 392 -38.63 -14.37 18.99
C ARG A 392 -38.26 -15.81 18.66
N LEU A 393 -38.80 -16.73 19.46
CA LEU A 393 -39.09 -18.08 19.02
C LEU A 393 -39.78 -17.92 17.67
N TYR A 394 -39.10 -18.36 16.61
CA TYR A 394 -39.70 -18.50 15.30
C TYR A 394 -40.92 -19.41 15.48
N GLN A 395 -42.10 -18.81 15.53
CA GLN A 395 -43.33 -19.50 15.26
C GLN A 395 -43.34 -19.69 13.73
N PRO A 396 -43.18 -20.93 13.21
CA PRO A 396 -43.23 -21.14 11.77
C PRO A 396 -44.58 -20.63 11.27
N ALA A 397 -44.52 -19.81 10.22
CA ALA A 397 -45.72 -19.31 9.55
C ALA A 397 -46.64 -20.49 9.21
N PRO A 398 -47.97 -20.38 9.40
CA PRO A 398 -48.89 -21.37 8.89
C PRO A 398 -48.67 -21.49 7.38
N LEU A 399 -48.45 -22.73 6.93
CA LEU A 399 -48.26 -23.07 5.53
C LEU A 399 -49.39 -22.46 4.69
N PRO A 400 -49.10 -21.92 3.50
CA PRO A 400 -50.14 -21.44 2.60
C PRO A 400 -51.12 -22.58 2.29
N PRO A 401 -52.43 -22.30 2.17
CA PRO A 401 -53.40 -23.32 1.81
C PRO A 401 -52.96 -23.97 0.50
N GLN A 402 -52.82 -25.29 0.56
CA GLN A 402 -52.57 -26.12 -0.61
C GLN A 402 -53.57 -25.77 -1.69
N TYR A 403 -53.09 -25.71 -2.94
CA TYR A 403 -53.92 -25.59 -4.12
C TYR A 403 -55.02 -26.66 -4.08
N ALA A 404 -56.20 -26.26 -3.60
CA ALA A 404 -57.43 -26.98 -3.87
C ALA A 404 -57.65 -26.81 -5.37
N THR A 405 -57.46 -27.91 -6.08
CA THR A 405 -57.92 -28.12 -7.45
C THR A 405 -59.34 -27.57 -7.54
N PHE A 406 -59.52 -26.43 -8.19
CA PHE A 406 -60.84 -25.94 -8.56
C PHE A 406 -61.40 -26.91 -9.60
N VAL A 407 -62.08 -27.94 -9.12
CA VAL A 407 -63.07 -28.67 -9.90
C VAL A 407 -64.17 -27.65 -10.16
N SER A 408 -64.22 -27.17 -11.41
CA SER A 408 -65.29 -26.30 -11.87
C SER A 408 -66.63 -26.99 -11.61
N PRO A 409 -67.57 -26.39 -10.84
CA PRO A 409 -68.91 -26.94 -10.72
C PRO A 409 -69.59 -26.85 -12.08
N VAL A 410 -69.87 -28.03 -12.64
CA VAL A 410 -70.75 -28.23 -13.80
C VAL A 410 -72.05 -27.46 -13.53
N PRO A 411 -72.40 -26.46 -14.35
CA PRO A 411 -73.71 -25.83 -14.27
C PRO A 411 -74.76 -26.89 -14.64
N SER A 412 -75.65 -27.18 -13.71
CA SER A 412 -76.81 -28.04 -13.94
C SER A 412 -77.66 -27.40 -15.04
N ALA A 413 -77.93 -28.19 -16.08
CA ALA A 413 -78.74 -27.79 -17.22
C ALA A 413 -80.14 -27.29 -16.78
N PRO A 414 -80.56 -26.08 -17.16
CA PRO A 414 -81.97 -25.76 -17.23
C PRO A 414 -82.61 -26.47 -18.45
N LEU A 415 -83.83 -26.99 -18.25
CA LEU A 415 -84.63 -27.64 -19.28
C LEU A 415 -84.82 -26.74 -20.52
N ALA A 416 -84.70 -27.36 -21.69
CA ALA A 416 -85.11 -26.79 -22.98
C ALA A 416 -86.62 -26.46 -22.97
N PRO A 417 -87.04 -25.45 -23.76
CA PRO A 417 -87.63 -25.84 -25.04
C PRO A 417 -87.33 -24.91 -26.24
N SER A 418 -87.52 -25.57 -27.39
CA SER A 418 -87.84 -25.08 -28.74
C SER A 418 -86.84 -24.19 -29.46
N LEU A 419 -86.20 -24.82 -30.45
CA LEU A 419 -85.86 -24.19 -31.72
C LEU A 419 -87.06 -23.42 -32.26
N ASP A 420 -86.85 -22.16 -32.60
CA ASP A 420 -87.56 -21.59 -33.73
C ASP A 420 -86.54 -20.94 -34.68
N SER A 421 -86.75 -21.24 -35.95
CA SER A 421 -85.86 -21.04 -37.07
C SER A 421 -85.88 -19.60 -37.57
N THR A 422 -84.72 -19.03 -37.93
CA THR A 422 -84.55 -18.29 -39.20
C THR A 422 -83.09 -17.88 -39.45
N PRO A 423 -82.59 -17.95 -40.70
CA PRO A 423 -81.19 -17.71 -41.05
C PRO A 423 -80.95 -16.34 -41.70
N GLY A 424 -79.71 -15.89 -41.65
CA GLY A 424 -79.19 -14.80 -42.50
C GLY A 424 -78.12 -13.97 -41.78
N VAL A 425 -77.09 -13.41 -42.39
CA VAL A 425 -76.57 -13.35 -43.78
C VAL A 425 -75.11 -12.86 -43.60
N PHE A 426 -74.13 -13.49 -44.26
CA PHE A 426 -72.81 -12.88 -44.56
C PHE A 426 -73.01 -11.83 -45.67
N PRO A 427 -72.29 -10.69 -45.75
CA PRO A 427 -70.86 -10.67 -46.11
C PRO A 427 -70.12 -9.45 -45.48
N GLY A 428 -68.84 -9.14 -45.67
CA GLY A 428 -67.76 -9.56 -46.55
C GLY A 428 -66.78 -8.38 -46.73
N PHE A 429 -65.59 -8.67 -47.26
CA PHE A 429 -64.66 -7.80 -48.01
C PHE A 429 -64.31 -6.42 -47.41
N GLY A 430 -63.06 -6.16 -47.05
CA GLY A 430 -61.93 -5.86 -47.96
C GLY A 430 -61.31 -4.57 -47.40
N GLY A 431 -60.01 -4.50 -47.13
CA GLY A 431 -58.97 -4.39 -48.13
C GLY A 431 -58.74 -2.92 -48.50
N PHE A 432 -57.88 -2.24 -47.74
CA PHE A 432 -56.84 -1.30 -48.19
C PHE A 432 -55.82 -1.09 -47.06
#